data_AF-A0A183CTP1-F1
#
_entry.id   AF-A0A183CTP1-F1
#
_cell.length_a   1.000
_cell.length_b   1.000
_cell.length_c   1.000
_cell.angle_alpha   90.00
_cell.angle_beta   90.00
_cell.angle_gamma   90.00
#
_symmetry.space_group_name_H-M   'P 1'
#
loop_
_entity.id
_entity.type
_entity.pdbx_description
1 polymer ?
#
loop_
_entity_poly.entity_id
_entity_poly.type
_entity_poly.pdbx_seq_one_letter_code
_entity_poly.pdbx_strand_id
1 'polypeptide(L)'
;MGEDVERLDMFQLFDTLRQEQQLAHAFAQMGLGRDYQPILHLMDLSEEKPGGYALDYREANPDWVNNLDKDKQYADWGNSVRLLLQPYFPGMLRPIARNLFTLVCLIDPASPASWPLIRSAYSLFVHQVPL
;
A
#
# COMPACT_ATOMS: atom_id res chain seq x y z
N MET A 1 24.68 -10.30 21.44
CA MET A 1 24.34 -9.17 22.33
C MET A 1 25.66 -8.51 22.68
N GLY A 2 26.13 -7.54 21.89
CA GLY A 2 27.48 -6.98 22.10
C GLY A 2 28.13 -6.21 20.96
N GLU A 3 27.41 -5.72 19.94
CA GLU A 3 28.04 -4.97 18.83
C GLU A 3 27.33 -3.65 18.48
N ASP A 4 26.83 -2.90 19.46
CA ASP A 4 26.28 -1.55 19.22
C ASP A 4 26.92 -0.44 20.06
N VAL A 5 27.92 -0.76 20.89
CA VAL A 5 28.54 0.22 21.81
C VAL A 5 29.76 0.91 21.20
N GLU A 6 30.34 0.39 20.11
CA GLU A 6 31.59 0.92 19.54
C GLU A 6 31.42 1.96 18.42
N ARG A 7 30.21 2.45 18.14
CA ARG A 7 29.98 3.49 17.10
C ARG A 7 29.08 4.64 17.55
N LEU A 8 29.15 5.04 18.81
CA LEU A 8 28.70 6.38 19.18
C LEU A 8 29.88 7.34 19.01
N ASP A 9 29.99 7.88 17.79
CA ASP A 9 30.87 9.01 17.52
C ASP A 9 30.44 10.19 18.42
N MET A 10 31.39 10.79 19.14
CA MET A 10 31.13 11.90 20.07
C MET A 10 30.43 13.07 19.37
N PHE A 11 30.67 13.24 18.07
CA PHE A 11 29.98 14.24 17.25
C PHE A 11 28.51 13.88 17.01
N GLN A 12 28.20 12.60 16.74
CA GLN A 12 26.82 12.14 16.58
C GLN A 12 26.02 12.26 17.88
N LEU A 13 26.66 11.99 19.02
CA LEU A 13 26.07 12.25 20.35
C LEU A 13 25.71 13.71 20.54
N PHE A 14 26.63 14.61 20.17
CA PHE A 14 26.40 16.04 20.30
C PHE A 14 25.27 16.53 19.39
N ASP A 15 25.22 16.04 18.15
CA ASP A 15 24.15 16.35 17.21
C ASP A 15 22.79 15.83 17.70
N THR A 16 22.75 14.63 18.28
CA THR A 16 21.54 14.05 18.87
C THR A 16 21.06 14.85 20.06
N LEU A 17 21.96 15.24 20.96
CA LEU A 17 21.63 16.10 22.11
C LEU A 17 21.14 17.49 21.68
N ARG A 18 21.70 18.04 20.61
CA ARG A 18 21.26 19.32 20.04
C ARG A 18 19.84 19.22 19.47
N GLN A 19 19.52 18.13 18.78
CA GLN A 19 18.18 17.86 18.25
C GLN A 19 17.15 17.70 19.39
N GLU A 20 17.48 16.95 20.43
CA GLU A 20 16.65 16.79 21.63
C GLU A 20 16.40 18.14 22.32
N GLN A 21 17.42 18.99 22.46
CA GLN A 21 17.27 20.32 23.04
C GLN A 21 16.30 21.20 22.21
N GLN A 22 16.39 21.13 20.88
CA GLN A 22 15.49 21.88 19.99
C GLN A 22 14.05 21.38 20.10
N LEU A 23 13.83 20.07 20.15
CA LEU A 23 12.51 19.47 20.35
C LEU A 23 11.91 19.87 21.69
N ALA A 24 12.67 19.72 22.78
CA ALA A 24 12.23 20.11 24.12
C ALA A 24 11.87 21.60 24.19
N HIS A 25 12.63 22.47 23.52
CA HIS A 25 12.34 23.90 23.44
C HIS A 25 11.05 24.19 22.66
N ALA A 26 10.82 23.49 21.54
CA ALA A 26 9.59 23.62 20.75
C ALA A 26 8.35 23.21 21.56
N PHE A 27 8.40 22.07 22.26
CA PHE A 27 7.31 21.64 23.15
C PHE A 27 7.11 22.60 24.34
N ALA A 28 8.18 23.16 24.89
CA ALA A 28 8.09 24.18 25.94
C ALA A 28 7.37 25.45 25.45
N GLN A 29 7.63 25.91 24.22
CA GLN A 29 6.92 27.04 23.61
C GLN A 29 5.43 26.77 23.38
N MET A 30 5.06 25.50 23.15
CA MET A 30 3.67 25.06 23.03
C MET A 30 2.96 24.89 24.39
N GLY A 31 3.65 25.16 25.50
CA GLY A 31 3.11 24.99 26.86
C GLY A 31 3.14 23.55 27.37
N LEU A 32 3.78 22.62 26.64
CA LEU A 32 3.87 21.20 26.97
C LEU A 32 5.11 20.83 27.80
N GLY A 33 5.94 21.82 28.15
CA GLY A 33 7.00 21.70 29.17
C GLY A 33 7.90 20.47 29.01
N ARG A 34 8.20 19.79 30.13
CA ARG A 34 8.97 18.53 30.15
C ARG A 34 8.10 17.27 30.01
N ASP A 35 6.78 17.43 29.92
CA ASP A 35 5.83 16.32 29.86
C ASP A 35 5.59 15.83 28.43
N TYR A 36 6.45 16.21 27.49
CA TYR A 36 6.37 15.82 26.08
C TYR A 36 6.78 14.36 25.84
N GLN A 37 7.65 13.78 26.68
CA GLN A 37 8.14 12.40 26.48
C GLN A 37 7.00 11.37 26.55
N PRO A 38 6.12 11.39 27.57
CA PRO A 38 4.93 10.52 27.59
C PRO A 38 4.00 10.73 26.39
N ILE A 39 3.86 11.98 25.93
CA ILE A 39 3.01 12.34 24.79
C ILE A 39 3.57 11.74 23.50
N LEU A 40 4.88 11.85 23.26
CA LEU A 40 5.56 11.26 22.12
C LEU A 40 5.52 9.73 22.13
N HIS A 41 5.55 9.11 23.31
CA HIS A 41 5.39 7.65 23.43
C HIS A 41 3.94 7.19 23.22
N LEU A 42 2.95 8.06 23.48
CA LEU A 42 1.53 7.77 23.25
C LEU A 42 1.12 8.02 21.79
N MET A 43 1.78 8.98 21.14
CA MET A 43 1.71 9.15 19.69
C MET A 43 2.40 7.93 19.09
N ASP A 44 1.60 6.95 18.69
CA ASP A 44 2.05 5.77 17.94
C ASP A 44 2.56 6.22 16.56
N LEU A 45 3.75 6.81 16.55
CA LEU A 45 4.53 7.18 15.35
C LEU A 45 5.32 5.96 14.84
N SER A 46 5.30 4.87 15.60
CA SER A 46 5.75 3.55 15.20
C SER A 46 4.81 3.02 14.13
N GLU A 47 5.18 3.30 12.89
CA GLU A 47 4.48 2.86 11.69
C GLU A 47 3.19 3.67 11.45
N GLU A 48 3.34 4.81 10.77
CA GLU A 48 2.55 4.94 9.55
C GLU A 48 2.92 3.74 8.66
N LYS A 49 2.31 2.58 8.93
CA LYS A 49 1.99 1.68 7.85
C LYS A 49 1.31 2.58 6.85
N PRO A 50 1.66 2.53 5.55
CA PRO A 50 0.75 3.00 4.53
C PRO A 50 -0.48 2.08 4.61
N GLY A 51 -1.33 2.31 5.63
CA GLY A 51 -2.61 1.69 5.83
C GLY A 51 -3.39 2.16 4.63
N GLY A 52 -3.50 1.27 3.65
CA GLY A 52 -3.96 1.56 2.31
C GLY A 52 -5.25 2.35 2.40
N TYR A 53 -5.17 3.62 2.04
CA TYR A 53 -6.34 4.45 1.87
C TYR A 53 -7.20 3.79 0.79
N ALA A 54 -8.38 3.29 1.19
CA ALA A 54 -9.31 2.68 0.26
C ALA A 54 -10.14 3.79 -0.40
N LEU A 55 -10.00 3.92 -1.72
CA LEU A 55 -10.82 4.82 -2.51
C LEU A 55 -12.11 4.09 -2.94
N ASP A 56 -13.27 4.66 -2.63
CA ASP A 56 -14.54 4.19 -3.22
C ASP A 56 -14.65 4.71 -4.67
N TYR A 57 -14.67 3.80 -5.63
CA TYR A 57 -14.74 4.10 -7.07
C TYR A 57 -16.13 3.87 -7.66
N ARG A 58 -17.14 3.51 -6.87
CA ARG A 58 -18.47 3.13 -7.38
C ARG A 58 -19.18 4.24 -8.16
N GLU A 59 -18.94 5.50 -7.79
CA GLU A 59 -19.50 6.66 -8.49
C GLU A 59 -18.79 6.98 -9.81
N ALA A 60 -17.57 6.47 -10.03
CA ALA A 60 -16.77 6.78 -11.21
C ALA A 60 -17.29 6.11 -12.49
N ASN A 61 -18.10 5.05 -12.37
CA ASN A 61 -18.70 4.29 -13.47
C ASN A 61 -17.75 4.05 -14.67
N PRO A 62 -16.65 3.30 -14.47
CA PRO A 62 -15.68 3.05 -15.53
C PRO A 62 -16.22 2.10 -16.60
N ASP A 63 -15.65 2.19 -17.81
CA ASP A 63 -15.89 1.23 -18.88
C ASP A 63 -15.09 -0.07 -18.62
N TRP A 64 -15.80 -1.18 -18.43
CA TRP A 64 -15.21 -2.47 -18.12
C TRP A 64 -14.79 -3.23 -19.38
N VAL A 65 -13.57 -3.76 -19.37
CA VAL A 65 -13.01 -4.57 -20.48
C VAL A 65 -13.33 -6.05 -20.32
N ASN A 66 -13.49 -6.54 -19.08
CA ASN A 66 -13.78 -7.93 -18.76
C ASN A 66 -14.81 -8.09 -17.64
N ASN A 67 -15.44 -9.25 -17.60
CA ASN A 67 -16.36 -9.66 -16.55
C ASN A 67 -16.14 -11.13 -16.16
N LEU A 68 -15.44 -11.36 -15.05
CA LEU A 68 -15.08 -12.69 -14.57
C LEU A 68 -16.30 -13.59 -14.25
N ASP A 69 -17.45 -13.00 -13.91
CA ASP A 69 -18.66 -13.76 -13.55
C ASP A 69 -19.49 -14.17 -14.78
N LYS A 70 -19.36 -13.47 -15.90
CA LYS A 70 -20.28 -13.59 -17.06
C LYS A 70 -19.61 -13.97 -18.37
N ASP A 71 -18.35 -13.61 -18.58
CA ASP A 71 -17.70 -13.85 -19.87
C ASP A 71 -17.39 -15.33 -20.07
N LYS A 72 -17.70 -15.83 -21.28
CA LYS A 72 -17.48 -17.24 -21.63
C LYS A 72 -16.03 -17.69 -21.48
N GLN A 73 -15.07 -16.78 -21.63
CA GLN A 73 -13.64 -17.07 -21.50
C GLN A 73 -13.23 -17.51 -20.09
N TYR A 74 -14.05 -17.23 -19.06
CA TYR A 74 -13.81 -17.63 -17.67
C TYR A 74 -14.76 -18.73 -17.20
N ALA A 75 -15.60 -19.29 -18.08
CA ALA A 75 -16.61 -20.27 -17.71
C ALA A 75 -16.02 -21.57 -17.13
N ASP A 76 -14.80 -21.92 -17.51
CA ASP A 76 -14.08 -23.10 -17.03
C ASP A 76 -13.48 -22.89 -15.63
N TRP A 77 -13.51 -21.67 -15.09
CA TRP A 77 -12.96 -21.37 -13.78
C TRP A 77 -13.95 -21.69 -12.66
N GLY A 78 -13.43 -22.05 -11.49
CA GLY A 78 -14.27 -22.26 -10.31
C GLY A 78 -14.93 -20.96 -9.84
N ASN A 79 -16.23 -21.01 -9.50
CA ASN A 79 -17.03 -19.85 -9.14
C ASN A 79 -17.38 -19.80 -7.62
N SER A 80 -16.47 -20.28 -6.77
CA SER A 80 -16.68 -20.39 -5.32
C SER A 80 -15.64 -19.61 -4.54
N VAL A 81 -16.12 -18.75 -3.63
CA VAL A 81 -15.27 -17.99 -2.69
C VAL A 81 -14.46 -18.92 -1.79
N ARG A 82 -14.92 -20.16 -1.54
CA ARG A 82 -14.18 -21.16 -0.75
C ARG A 82 -12.83 -21.51 -1.36
N LEU A 83 -12.64 -21.29 -2.66
CA LEU A 83 -11.38 -21.51 -3.36
C LEU A 83 -10.26 -20.60 -2.84
N LEU A 84 -10.59 -19.44 -2.26
CA LEU A 84 -9.61 -18.56 -1.60
C LEU A 84 -9.01 -19.18 -0.33
N LEU A 85 -9.76 -20.05 0.35
CA LEU A 85 -9.33 -20.70 1.59
C LEU A 85 -8.54 -21.98 1.32
N GLN A 86 -8.53 -22.46 0.09
CA GLN A 86 -7.79 -23.66 -0.29
C GLN A 86 -6.33 -23.31 -0.58
N PRO A 87 -5.37 -24.14 -0.15
CA PRO A 87 -3.96 -23.94 -0.48
C PRO A 87 -3.74 -23.79 -1.98
N TYR A 88 -2.96 -22.79 -2.38
CA TYR A 88 -2.54 -22.55 -3.76
C TYR A 88 -1.04 -22.25 -3.78
N PHE A 89 -0.40 -22.35 -4.94
CA PHE A 89 1.04 -22.14 -5.03
C PHE A 89 1.40 -20.72 -4.59
N PRO A 90 2.41 -20.56 -3.71
CA PRO A 90 2.81 -19.24 -3.21
C PRO A 90 3.25 -18.34 -4.36
N GLY A 91 2.76 -17.10 -4.37
CA GLY A 91 3.05 -16.13 -5.42
C GLY A 91 2.18 -16.26 -6.68
N MET A 92 1.28 -17.25 -6.77
CA MET A 92 0.36 -17.38 -7.88
C MET A 92 -1.04 -16.87 -7.50
N LEU A 93 -1.68 -16.15 -8.43
CA LEU A 93 -3.09 -15.80 -8.32
C LEU A 93 -3.95 -16.97 -8.81
N ARG A 94 -4.85 -17.45 -7.95
CA ARG A 94 -5.77 -18.52 -8.32
C ARG A 94 -6.85 -17.97 -9.27
N PRO A 95 -7.09 -18.60 -10.43
CA PRO A 95 -8.21 -18.23 -11.29
C PRO A 95 -9.54 -18.59 -10.62
N ILE A 96 -10.37 -17.57 -10.36
CA ILE A 96 -11.72 -17.71 -9.80
C ILE A 96 -12.63 -16.81 -10.64
N ALA A 97 -13.73 -17.36 -11.16
CA ALA A 97 -14.73 -16.61 -11.95
C ALA A 97 -15.63 -15.75 -11.03
N ARG A 98 -15.02 -14.83 -10.27
CA ARG A 98 -15.67 -13.91 -9.33
C ARG A 98 -14.96 -12.56 -9.32
N ASN A 99 -15.73 -11.48 -9.27
CA ASN A 99 -15.19 -10.14 -9.04
C ASN A 99 -14.64 -9.97 -7.61
N LEU A 100 -13.34 -10.26 -7.43
CA LEU A 100 -12.63 -10.19 -6.14
C LEU A 100 -11.54 -9.12 -6.13
N PHE A 101 -10.87 -8.93 -7.27
CA PHE A 101 -9.86 -7.92 -7.50
C PHE A 101 -10.31 -7.07 -8.67
N THR A 102 -10.03 -5.78 -8.60
CA THR A 102 -10.48 -4.82 -9.60
C THR A 102 -9.37 -3.82 -9.86
N LEU A 103 -8.99 -3.66 -11.13
CA LEU A 103 -8.05 -2.64 -11.58
C LEU A 103 -8.79 -1.55 -12.35
N VAL A 104 -8.81 -0.33 -11.81
CA VAL A 104 -9.36 0.85 -12.48
C VAL A 104 -8.20 1.76 -12.89
N CYS A 105 -8.10 2.06 -14.18
CA CYS A 105 -7.05 2.91 -14.73
C CYS A 105 -7.64 4.23 -15.22
N LEU A 106 -7.10 5.35 -14.75
CA LEU A 106 -7.39 6.67 -15.34
C LEU A 106 -6.43 6.90 -16.52
N ILE A 107 -7.00 7.04 -17.72
CA ILE A 107 -6.23 7.12 -18.97
C ILE A 107 -6.61 8.40 -19.70
N ASP A 108 -5.61 9.17 -20.09
CA ASP A 108 -5.79 10.27 -21.04
C ASP A 108 -5.41 9.77 -22.44
N PRO A 109 -6.36 9.63 -23.38
CA PRO A 109 -6.09 9.10 -24.72
C PRO A 109 -5.23 10.05 -25.57
N ALA A 110 -5.15 11.34 -25.21
CA ALA A 110 -4.32 12.31 -25.93
C ALA A 110 -2.85 12.29 -25.46
N SER A 111 -2.58 11.75 -24.27
CA SER A 111 -1.25 11.74 -23.69
C SER A 111 -0.47 10.48 -24.03
N PRO A 112 0.72 10.57 -24.65
CA PRO A 112 1.54 9.40 -24.93
C PRO A 112 2.07 8.74 -23.65
N ALA A 113 2.02 9.42 -22.50
CA ALA A 113 2.41 8.88 -21.21
C ALA A 113 1.48 7.75 -20.72
N SER A 114 0.25 7.65 -21.26
CA SER A 114 -0.70 6.60 -20.89
C SER A 114 -0.47 5.27 -21.62
N TRP A 115 0.32 5.25 -22.70
CA TRP A 115 0.56 4.02 -23.49
C TRP A 115 1.17 2.86 -22.70
N PRO A 116 2.17 3.06 -21.83
CA PRO A 116 2.72 1.96 -21.02
C PRO A 116 1.65 1.33 -20.11
N LEU A 117 0.76 2.14 -19.53
CA LEU A 117 -0.31 1.65 -18.67
C LEU A 117 -1.31 0.80 -19.46
N ILE A 118 -1.72 1.28 -20.63
CA ILE A 118 -2.62 0.54 -21.54
C ILE A 118 -1.98 -0.80 -21.94
N ARG A 119 -0.68 -0.79 -22.30
CA ARG A 119 0.05 -2.00 -22.68
C ARG A 119 0.10 -3.02 -21.54
N SER A 120 0.37 -2.57 -20.32
CA SER A 120 0.37 -3.43 -19.13
C SER A 120 -1.02 -4.00 -18.86
N ALA A 121 -2.07 -3.17 -18.87
CA ALA A 121 -3.45 -3.61 -18.68
C ALA A 121 -3.88 -4.63 -19.75
N TYR A 122 -3.52 -4.39 -21.01
CA TYR A 122 -3.77 -5.32 -22.11
C TYR A 122 -3.04 -6.66 -21.90
N SER A 123 -1.78 -6.62 -21.44
CA SER A 123 -1.03 -7.84 -21.11
C SER A 123 -1.72 -8.67 -20.03
N LEU A 124 -2.26 -8.03 -18.99
CA LEU A 124 -3.01 -8.72 -17.93
C LEU A 124 -4.29 -9.36 -18.46
N PHE A 125 -5.01 -8.66 -19.33
CA PHE A 125 -6.23 -9.16 -19.97
C PHE A 125 -5.93 -10.39 -20.86
N VAL A 126 -4.93 -10.32 -21.73
CA VAL A 126 -4.55 -11.42 -22.64
C VAL A 126 -4.09 -12.65 -21.85
N HIS A 127 -3.37 -12.47 -20.76
CA HIS A 127 -2.94 -13.57 -19.89
C HIS A 127 -4.01 -14.07 -18.92
N GLN A 128 -5.24 -13.54 -19.01
CA GLN A 128 -6.37 -13.93 -18.16
C GLN A 128 -5.98 -13.89 -16.67
N VAL A 129 -5.32 -12.82 -16.25
CA VAL A 129 -5.05 -12.62 -14.82
C VAL A 129 -6.41 -12.42 -14.11
N PRO A 130 -6.65 -13.02 -12.93
CA PRO A 130 -7.96 -12.97 -12.26
C PRO A 130 -8.19 -11.62 -11.56
N LEU A 131 -8.31 -10.56 -12.37
CA LEU A 131 -8.55 -9.17 -11.99
C LEU A 131 -9.45 -8.47 -13.01
#